data_AF-T2HRQ4-F1
#
_entry.id   AF-T2HRQ4-F1
#
_cell.length_a   1.000
_cell.length_b   1.000
_cell.length_c   1.000
_cell.angle_alpha   90.00
_cell.angle_beta   90.00
_cell.angle_gamma   90.00
#
_symmetry.space_group_name_H-M   'P 1'
#
loop_
_entity.id
_entity.type
_entity.pdbx_description
1 polymer ?
#
loop_
_entity_poly.entity_id
_entity_poly.type
_entity_poly.pdbx_seq_one_letter_code
_entity_poly.pdbx_strand_id
1 'polypeptide(L)'
;LMSVANNVEMARVTGVPIAYLLKRGQQVKVVSQLLRKAREHGLLLPTQRPGQGDEYVGGTVIEPQRGFYNEPIATLDFSSLYPSIMVAHNLCYTTLLKPEDISASGGISGLLANYNLGPDDYIRTPTGAYFVKKH
;
A
#
# COMPACT_ATOMS: atom_id res chain seq x y z
N LEU A 1 -3.25 -25.37 -19.67
CA LEU A 1 -2.82 -24.37 -18.64
C LEU A 1 -1.33 -24.11 -18.82
N MET A 2 -0.90 -22.88 -19.13
CA MET A 2 0.52 -22.48 -19.21
C MET A 2 1.18 -22.38 -17.82
N SER A 3 0.96 -23.38 -16.95
CA SER A 3 1.28 -23.30 -15.52
C SER A 3 2.77 -23.12 -15.24
N VAL A 4 3.63 -23.86 -15.97
CA VAL A 4 5.08 -23.76 -15.80
C VAL A 4 5.59 -22.38 -16.24
N ALA A 5 5.16 -21.89 -17.40
CA ALA A 5 5.57 -20.57 -17.89
C ALA A 5 5.14 -19.45 -16.94
N ASN A 6 3.88 -19.46 -16.49
CA ASN A 6 3.35 -18.45 -15.56
C ASN A 6 4.09 -18.46 -14.21
N ASN A 7 4.43 -19.66 -13.71
CA ASN A 7 5.20 -19.78 -12.45
C ASN A 7 6.65 -19.33 -12.62
N VAL A 8 7.28 -19.59 -13.77
CA VAL A 8 8.62 -19.06 -14.07
C VAL A 8 8.61 -17.54 -14.11
N GLU A 9 7.63 -16.92 -14.77
CA GLU A 9 7.50 -15.46 -14.81
C GLU A 9 7.23 -14.87 -13.43
N MET A 10 6.29 -15.45 -12.67
CA MET A 10 6.00 -15.02 -11.30
C MET A 10 7.24 -15.08 -10.39
N ALA A 11 8.04 -16.14 -10.50
CA ALA A 11 9.29 -16.28 -9.74
C ALA A 11 10.32 -15.21 -10.14
N ARG A 12 10.43 -14.90 -11.44
CA ARG A 12 11.32 -13.85 -11.94
C ARG A 12 10.91 -12.45 -11.47
N VAL A 13 9.62 -12.12 -11.57
CA VAL A 13 9.08 -10.80 -11.17
C VAL A 13 9.21 -10.58 -9.66
N THR A 14 8.81 -11.56 -8.85
CA THR A 14 8.80 -11.41 -7.38
C THR A 14 10.13 -11.75 -6.72
N GLY A 15 11.04 -12.38 -7.46
CA GLY A 15 12.39 -12.69 -6.99
C GLY A 15 12.47 -13.81 -5.95
N VAL A 16 11.46 -14.68 -5.88
CA VAL A 16 11.42 -15.83 -4.97
C VAL A 16 11.75 -17.15 -5.70
N PRO A 17 12.28 -18.17 -5.00
CA PRO A 17 12.45 -19.49 -5.60
C PRO A 17 11.12 -20.05 -6.11
N ILE A 18 11.14 -20.74 -7.26
CA ILE A 18 9.91 -21.28 -7.87
C ILE A 18 9.16 -22.23 -6.93
N ALA A 19 9.88 -22.98 -6.08
CA ALA A 19 9.27 -23.85 -5.08
C ALA A 19 8.41 -23.09 -4.04
N TYR A 20 8.72 -21.81 -3.78
CA TYR A 20 7.94 -20.99 -2.85
C TYR A 20 6.57 -20.63 -3.42
N LEU A 21 6.39 -20.62 -4.73
CA LEU A 21 5.09 -20.34 -5.35
C LEU A 21 4.03 -21.41 -5.02
N LEU A 22 4.47 -22.63 -4.71
CA LEU A 22 3.59 -23.74 -4.33
C LEU A 22 3.54 -23.96 -2.81
N LYS A 23 4.65 -23.70 -2.10
CA LYS A 23 4.80 -24.03 -0.67
C LYS A 23 4.57 -22.85 0.28
N ARG A 24 4.50 -21.61 -0.21
CA ARG A 24 4.43 -20.39 0.60
C ARG A 24 3.32 -19.46 0.08
N GLY A 25 2.81 -18.60 0.97
CA GLY A 25 1.79 -17.61 0.62
C GLY A 25 2.33 -16.35 -0.08
N GLN A 26 1.48 -15.34 -0.24
CA GLN A 26 1.85 -14.10 -0.95
C GLN A 26 2.86 -13.22 -0.19
N GLN A 27 2.89 -13.27 1.15
CA GLN A 27 3.76 -12.41 1.96
C GLN A 27 5.24 -12.53 1.60
N VAL A 28 5.74 -13.74 1.31
CA VAL A 28 7.17 -13.94 0.98
C VAL A 28 7.57 -13.22 -0.32
N LYS A 29 6.61 -13.05 -1.25
CA LYS A 29 6.82 -12.32 -2.50
C LYS A 29 6.93 -10.83 -2.26
N VAL A 30 6.08 -10.27 -1.39
CA VAL A 30 6.12 -8.85 -1.03
C VAL A 30 7.37 -8.52 -0.24
N VAL A 31 7.72 -9.35 0.75
CA VAL A 31 8.94 -9.16 1.56
C VAL A 31 10.20 -9.25 0.69
N SER A 32 10.27 -10.20 -0.25
CA SER A 32 11.38 -10.31 -1.21
C SER A 32 11.55 -9.02 -2.02
N GLN A 33 10.47 -8.48 -2.58
CA GLN A 33 10.51 -7.24 -3.36
C GLN A 33 10.88 -6.02 -2.49
N LEU A 34 10.31 -5.92 -1.29
CA LEU A 34 10.59 -4.84 -0.35
C LEU A 34 12.06 -4.84 0.10
N LEU A 35 12.64 -5.99 0.43
CA LEU A 35 14.05 -6.11 0.83
C LEU A 35 15.01 -5.75 -0.32
N ARG A 36 14.69 -6.16 -1.55
CA ARG A 36 15.48 -5.78 -2.74
C ARG A 36 15.49 -4.26 -2.94
N LYS A 37 14.33 -3.62 -2.80
CA LYS A 37 14.20 -2.15 -2.91
C LYS A 37 14.83 -1.41 -1.73
N ALA A 38 14.67 -1.90 -0.51
CA ALA A 38 15.32 -1.34 0.67
C ALA A 38 16.85 -1.32 0.51
N ARG A 39 17.44 -2.40 -0.01
CA ARG A 39 18.89 -2.48 -0.31
C ARG A 39 19.33 -1.44 -1.33
N GLU A 40 18.55 -1.20 -2.39
CA GLU A 40 18.88 -0.18 -3.41
C GLU A 40 18.90 1.24 -2.83
N HIS A 41 18.08 1.51 -1.80
CA HIS A 41 17.98 2.81 -1.14
C HIS A 41 18.78 2.90 0.18
N GLY A 42 19.58 1.89 0.52
CA GLY A 42 20.35 1.87 1.78
C GLY A 42 19.50 1.83 3.05
N LEU A 43 18.28 1.29 2.97
CA LEU A 43 17.32 1.20 4.07
C LEU A 43 17.35 -0.18 4.73
N LEU A 44 17.01 -0.21 6.03
CA LEU A 44 16.83 -1.44 6.79
C LEU A 44 15.34 -1.66 7.09
N LEU A 45 14.89 -2.91 6.97
CA LEU A 45 13.54 -3.29 7.33
C LEU A 45 13.49 -3.64 8.83
N PRO A 46 12.70 -2.94 9.65
CA PRO A 46 12.59 -3.23 11.08
C PRO A 46 11.89 -4.58 11.31
N THR A 47 12.29 -5.30 12.35
CA THR A 47 11.60 -6.52 12.78
C THR A 47 10.52 -6.15 13.77
N GLN A 48 9.26 -6.27 13.35
CA GLN A 48 8.09 -6.04 14.20
C GLN A 48 7.44 -7.37 14.56
N ARG A 49 7.01 -7.52 15.82
CA ARG A 49 6.20 -8.67 16.22
C ARG A 49 4.80 -8.50 15.65
N PRO A 50 4.20 -9.53 15.04
CA PRO A 50 2.83 -9.45 14.58
C PRO A 50 1.92 -9.17 15.79
N GLY A 51 1.30 -8.00 15.80
CA GLY A 51 0.23 -7.67 16.73
C GLY A 51 -1.09 -8.24 16.21
N GLN A 52 -2.01 -8.53 17.12
CA GLN A 52 -3.40 -8.74 16.75
C GLN A 52 -3.97 -7.37 16.38
N GLY A 53 -4.24 -7.16 15.09
CA GLY A 53 -4.86 -5.93 14.61
C GLY A 53 -6.37 -6.00 14.76
N ASP A 54 -6.99 -4.84 14.98
CA ASP A 54 -8.44 -4.69 14.91
C ASP A 54 -8.92 -4.78 13.46
N GLU A 55 -10.17 -5.20 13.27
CA GLU A 55 -10.81 -5.14 11.96
C GLU A 55 -10.95 -3.67 11.52
N TYR A 56 -10.65 -3.40 10.25
CA TYR A 56 -10.80 -2.09 9.63
C TYR A 56 -11.96 -2.08 8.62
N VAL A 57 -12.57 -0.92 8.44
CA VAL A 57 -13.67 -0.76 7.48
C VAL A 57 -13.16 -0.98 6.06
N GLY A 58 -13.80 -1.91 5.35
CA GLY A 58 -13.46 -2.30 3.98
C GLY A 58 -14.15 -1.46 2.90
N GLY A 59 -14.32 -2.06 1.72
CA GLY A 59 -15.00 -1.41 0.59
C GLY A 59 -16.49 -1.18 0.85
N THR A 60 -17.03 -0.08 0.32
CA THR A 60 -18.46 0.23 0.36
C THR A 60 -19.19 -0.47 -0.79
N VAL A 61 -20.35 -1.07 -0.49
CA VAL A 61 -21.27 -1.62 -1.49
C VAL A 61 -22.49 -0.72 -1.56
N ILE A 62 -22.84 -0.26 -2.75
CA ILE A 62 -24.04 0.53 -2.99
C ILE A 62 -25.25 -0.40 -2.96
N GLU A 63 -26.35 0.04 -2.34
CA GLU A 63 -27.59 -0.73 -2.30
C GLU A 63 -28.14 -0.94 -3.72
N PRO A 64 -28.36 -2.19 -4.15
CA PRO A 64 -28.79 -2.49 -5.50
C PRO A 64 -30.28 -2.18 -5.67
N GLN A 65 -30.62 -1.53 -6.78
CA GLN A 65 -32.01 -1.49 -7.25
C GLN A 65 -32.33 -2.84 -7.91
N ARG A 66 -33.17 -3.64 -7.26
CA ARG A 66 -33.50 -4.99 -7.72
C ARG A 66 -34.62 -4.94 -8.75
N GLY A 67 -34.45 -5.67 -9.84
CA GLY A 67 -35.47 -5.77 -10.87
C GLY A 67 -34.96 -6.45 -12.12
N PHE A 68 -35.87 -6.63 -13.07
CA PHE A 68 -35.52 -6.98 -14.44
C PHE A 68 -35.38 -5.69 -15.25
N TYR A 69 -34.24 -5.50 -15.88
CA TYR A 69 -33.95 -4.33 -16.69
C TYR A 69 -34.00 -4.71 -18.17
N ASN A 70 -34.92 -4.09 -18.92
CA ASN A 70 -35.08 -4.30 -20.36
C ASN A 70 -34.33 -3.22 -21.20
N GLU A 71 -33.47 -2.45 -20.54
CA GLU A 71 -32.67 -1.37 -21.14
C GLU A 71 -31.18 -1.63 -20.90
N PRO A 72 -30.28 -1.23 -21.81
CA PRO A 72 -28.84 -1.40 -21.62
C PRO A 72 -28.31 -0.66 -20.38
N ILE A 73 -27.52 -1.36 -19.55
CA ILE A 73 -26.85 -0.76 -18.37
C ILE A 73 -25.35 -0.65 -18.67
N ALA A 74 -24.84 0.58 -18.65
CA ALA A 74 -23.40 0.82 -18.75
C ALA A 74 -22.72 0.49 -17.41
N THR A 75 -21.65 -0.32 -17.47
CA THR A 75 -20.81 -0.61 -16.30
C THR A 75 -19.51 0.17 -16.43
N LEU A 76 -19.16 0.94 -15.40
CA LEU A 76 -17.92 1.71 -15.33
C LEU A 76 -17.12 1.25 -14.12
N ASP A 77 -15.84 0.95 -14.33
CA ASP A 77 -14.92 0.51 -13.29
C ASP A 77 -13.59 1.28 -13.32
N PHE A 78 -12.87 1.25 -12.20
CA PHE A 78 -11.51 1.79 -12.13
C PHE A 78 -10.50 0.67 -12.31
N SER A 79 -9.62 0.80 -13.32
CA SER A 79 -8.51 -0.14 -13.52
C SER A 79 -7.51 -0.05 -12.36
N SER A 80 -7.29 -1.16 -11.65
CA SER A 80 -6.29 -1.26 -10.57
C SER A 80 -6.46 -0.19 -9.46
N LEU A 81 -7.68 0.00 -8.96
CA LEU A 81 -8.04 1.06 -8.01
C LEU A 81 -7.03 1.25 -6.85
N TYR A 82 -6.78 0.22 -6.04
CA TYR A 82 -5.90 0.37 -4.85
C TYR A 82 -4.43 0.65 -5.19
N PRO A 83 -3.78 -0.08 -6.11
CA PRO A 83 -2.44 0.30 -6.56
C PRO A 83 -2.36 1.75 -7.08
N SER A 84 -3.37 2.19 -7.84
CA SER A 84 -3.41 3.56 -8.37
C SER A 84 -3.52 4.60 -7.25
N ILE A 85 -4.34 4.36 -6.22
CA ILE A 85 -4.42 5.24 -5.03
C ILE A 85 -3.07 5.33 -4.32
N MET A 86 -2.40 4.18 -4.10
CA MET A 86 -1.11 4.15 -3.41
C MET A 86 -0.05 4.97 -4.14
N VAL A 87 0.01 4.86 -5.47
CA VAL A 87 0.98 5.59 -6.30
C VAL A 87 0.65 7.07 -6.38
N ALA A 88 -0.61 7.43 -6.64
CA ALA A 88 -1.05 8.82 -6.81
C ALA A 88 -0.85 9.67 -5.56
N HIS A 89 -1.01 9.07 -4.37
CA HIS A 89 -0.90 9.75 -3.09
C HIS A 89 0.41 9.46 -2.34
N ASN A 90 1.39 8.83 -3.00
CA ASN A 90 2.70 8.51 -2.43
C ASN A 90 2.62 7.75 -1.09
N LEU A 91 1.72 6.76 -1.01
CA LEU A 91 1.50 5.97 0.21
C LEU A 91 2.56 4.87 0.34
N CYS A 92 3.52 5.08 1.24
CA CYS A 92 4.60 4.14 1.52
C CYS A 92 4.96 4.15 3.02
N TYR A 93 5.57 3.07 3.51
CA TYR A 93 6.15 3.03 4.85
C TYR A 93 7.16 4.17 5.08
N THR A 94 7.89 4.57 4.04
CA THR A 94 8.95 5.59 4.13
C THR A 94 8.44 7.02 4.05
N THR A 95 7.16 7.23 3.70
CA THR A 95 6.56 8.55 3.51
C THR A 95 5.50 8.87 4.56
N LEU A 96 5.20 7.91 5.45
CA LEU A 96 4.28 8.07 6.57
C LEU A 96 4.90 8.92 7.68
N LEU A 97 4.21 9.99 8.08
CA LEU A 97 4.52 10.75 9.29
C LEU A 97 3.84 10.06 10.48
N LYS A 98 4.62 9.37 11.31
CA LYS A 98 4.06 8.51 12.37
C LYS A 98 3.42 9.32 13.48
N PRO A 99 2.27 8.88 14.04
CA PRO A 99 1.65 9.53 15.19
C PRO A 99 2.57 9.65 16.40
N GLU A 100 3.42 8.64 16.63
CA GLU A 100 4.45 8.63 17.69
C GLU A 100 5.41 9.81 17.52
N ASP A 101 5.97 9.99 16.32
CA ASP A 101 6.90 11.07 16.00
C ASP A 101 6.21 12.44 16.11
N ILE A 102 4.96 12.54 15.66
CA ILE A 102 4.12 13.75 15.78
C ILE A 102 3.90 14.12 17.26
N SER A 103 3.62 13.14 18.12
CA SER A 103 3.40 13.38 19.55
C SER A 103 4.68 13.79 20.25
N ALA A 104 5.82 13.18 19.89
CA ALA A 104 7.13 13.50 20.46
C ALA A 104 7.62 14.90 20.07
N SER A 105 7.25 15.41 18.89
CA SER A 105 7.63 16.73 18.40
C SER A 105 6.70 17.88 18.87
N GLY A 106 5.77 17.62 19.81
CA GLY A 106 4.82 18.65 20.28
C GLY A 106 3.69 18.96 19.29
N GLY A 107 3.36 18.01 18.41
CA GLY A 107 2.34 18.14 17.38
C GLY A 107 2.91 18.17 15.96
N ILE A 108 2.02 18.23 14.98
CA ILE A 108 2.41 18.11 13.57
C ILE A 108 3.29 19.27 13.11
N SER A 109 3.01 20.49 13.58
CA SER A 109 3.80 21.68 13.24
C SER A 109 5.26 21.54 13.68
N GLY A 110 5.52 20.90 14.83
CA GLY A 110 6.88 20.64 15.28
C GLY A 110 7.60 19.59 14.44
N LEU A 111 6.89 18.54 14.00
CA LEU A 111 7.47 17.53 13.11
C LEU A 111 7.80 18.12 11.74
N LEU A 112 6.90 18.94 11.20
CA LEU A 112 7.08 19.61 9.92
C LEU A 112 8.28 20.58 9.97
N ALA A 113 8.45 21.30 11.09
CA ALA A 113 9.63 22.14 11.29
C ALA A 113 10.94 21.33 11.33
N ASN A 114 10.95 20.17 11.98
CA ASN A 114 12.13 19.30 12.04
C ASN A 114 12.58 18.77 10.67
N TYR A 115 11.61 18.50 9.78
CA TYR A 115 11.89 18.07 8.40
C TYR A 115 11.91 19.21 7.39
N ASN A 116 11.75 20.46 7.84
CA ASN A 116 11.68 21.65 7.00
C ASN A 116 10.63 21.54 5.87
N LEU A 117 9.47 20.96 6.20
CA LEU A 117 8.35 20.73 5.27
C LEU A 117 7.33 21.87 5.35
N GLY A 118 6.92 22.36 4.18
CA GLY A 118 5.86 23.34 4.03
C GLY A 118 4.45 22.71 4.01
N PRO A 119 3.39 23.55 4.02
CA PRO A 119 2.00 23.10 3.95
C PRO A 119 1.67 22.29 2.68
N ASP A 120 2.40 22.54 1.59
CA ASP A 120 2.19 21.87 0.31
C ASP A 120 2.93 20.53 0.19
N ASP A 121 3.82 20.19 1.11
CA ASP A 121 4.70 19.03 1.00
C ASP A 121 4.09 17.75 1.58
N TYR A 122 2.90 17.81 2.15
CA TYR A 122 2.22 16.66 2.73
C TYR A 122 0.73 16.64 2.43
N ILE A 123 0.10 15.49 2.67
CA ILE A 123 -1.34 15.28 2.58
C ILE A 123 -1.88 14.66 3.86
N ARG A 124 -3.16 14.90 4.14
CA ARG A 124 -3.92 14.23 5.19
C ARG A 124 -4.95 13.30 4.55
N THR A 125 -4.92 12.03 4.93
CA THR A 125 -5.88 11.01 4.47
C THR A 125 -7.24 11.17 5.16
N PRO A 126 -8.33 10.58 4.63
CA PRO A 126 -9.64 10.62 5.26
C PRO A 126 -9.68 10.02 6.68
N THR A 127 -8.80 9.06 6.98
CA THR A 127 -8.64 8.45 8.30
C THR A 127 -7.77 9.29 9.25
N GLY A 128 -7.21 10.41 8.78
CA GLY A 128 -6.43 11.36 9.57
C GLY A 128 -4.92 11.12 9.60
N ALA A 129 -4.40 10.10 8.91
CA ALA A 129 -2.96 9.86 8.76
C ALA A 129 -2.31 10.86 7.78
N TYR A 130 -1.03 11.17 7.98
CA TYR A 130 -0.27 12.14 7.18
C TYR A 130 0.85 11.47 6.37
N PHE A 131 0.96 11.85 5.09
CA PHE A 131 1.98 11.35 4.17
C PHE A 131 2.67 12.49 3.43
N VAL A 132 3.97 12.37 3.19
CA VAL A 132 4.75 13.33 2.40
C VAL A 132 4.45 13.16 0.92
N LYS A 133 4.25 14.26 0.19
CA LYS A 133 4.06 14.26 -1.27
C LYS A 133 5.35 13.91 -1.99
N LYS A 134 5.22 13.49 -3.24
CA LYS A 134 6.37 13.30 -4.13
C LYS A 134 6.76 14.66 -4.71
N HIS A 135 8.01 15.06 -4.53
CA HIS A 135 8.61 16.20 -5.24
C HIS A 135 9.00 15.80 -6.67
#